data_AF-A0A7D9LPR2-F1
#
_entry.id   AF-A0A7D9LPR2-F1
#
_cell.length_a   1.000
_cell.length_b   1.000
_cell.length_c   1.000
_cell.angle_alpha   90.00
_cell.angle_beta   90.00
_cell.angle_gamma   90.00
#
_symmetry.space_group_name_H-M   'P 1'
#
loop_
_entity.id
_entity.type
_entity.pdbx_description
1 polymer ?
#
loop_
_entity_poly.entity_id
_entity_poly.type
_entity_poly.pdbx_seq_one_letter_code
_entity_poly.pdbx_strand_id
1 'polypeptide(L)'
;DFQLFHESHILEKYSLKLKNNFHFETTKRSSFPINLVWGIKATDTSDQFDPYDMGGLKWDSDFDIASKKGQQWIVSFISRLKKQPFFPKDKELGKICFIEELFAYMRMNCTTNNRIFCKDSTFPYNLTIFSKCMIHMQCQRIKEIQFGFQSVTDGAHSSTPMVG
;
A
#
# COMPACT_ATOMS: atom_id res chain seq x y z
N ASP A 1 -25.32 -4.62 -9.34
CA ASP A 1 -26.64 -4.13 -9.77
C ASP A 1 -27.71 -5.01 -9.18
N PHE A 2 -28.60 -4.42 -8.37
CA PHE A 2 -29.80 -5.09 -7.88
C PHE A 2 -30.96 -4.68 -8.77
N GLN A 3 -31.79 -5.65 -9.19
CA GLN A 3 -32.96 -5.39 -10.02
C GLN A 3 -34.06 -4.72 -9.19
N LEU A 4 -34.59 -3.59 -9.66
CA LEU A 4 -35.65 -2.81 -9.01
C LEU A 4 -36.98 -2.89 -9.76
N PHE A 5 -36.94 -3.03 -11.09
CA PHE A 5 -38.14 -3.13 -11.93
C PHE A 5 -38.32 -4.53 -12.51
N HIS A 6 -39.51 -4.80 -13.04
CA HIS A 6 -39.75 -6.01 -13.82
C HIS A 6 -38.78 -6.08 -15.01
N GLU A 7 -38.39 -7.29 -15.41
CA GLU A 7 -37.40 -7.51 -16.50
C GLU A 7 -37.80 -6.93 -17.87
N SER A 8 -39.11 -6.68 -18.06
CA SER A 8 -39.64 -6.03 -19.26
C SER A 8 -39.50 -4.51 -19.24
N HIS A 9 -39.22 -3.91 -18.08
CA HIS A 9 -39.06 -2.48 -17.94
C HIS A 9 -37.78 -2.00 -18.64
N ILE A 10 -37.87 -0.88 -19.34
CA ILE A 10 -36.79 -0.40 -20.21
C ILE A 10 -35.49 -0.12 -19.44
N LEU A 11 -35.61 0.32 -18.17
CA LEU A 11 -34.46 0.58 -17.30
C LEU A 11 -33.68 -0.69 -16.93
N GLU A 12 -34.33 -1.86 -16.92
CA GLU A 12 -33.69 -3.14 -16.58
C GLU A 12 -33.13 -3.86 -17.81
N LYS A 13 -33.68 -3.55 -19.00
CA LYS A 13 -33.26 -4.18 -20.25
C LYS A 13 -31.77 -4.00 -20.54
N TYR A 14 -31.20 -2.85 -20.18
CA TYR A 14 -29.78 -2.59 -20.37
C TYR A 14 -28.91 -3.53 -19.53
N SER A 15 -29.09 -3.50 -18.20
CA SER A 15 -28.30 -4.29 -17.25
C SER A 15 -28.47 -5.80 -17.45
N LEU A 16 -29.70 -6.27 -17.74
CA LEU A 16 -30.02 -7.69 -17.86
C LEU A 16 -29.64 -8.31 -19.21
N LYS A 17 -29.76 -7.56 -20.31
CA LYS A 17 -29.71 -8.15 -21.67
C LYS A 17 -28.66 -7.54 -22.60
N LEU A 18 -28.24 -6.29 -22.36
CA LEU A 18 -27.42 -5.55 -23.32
C LEU A 18 -26.00 -5.24 -22.84
N LYS A 19 -25.77 -5.14 -21.52
CA LYS A 19 -24.49 -4.75 -20.92
C LYS A 19 -23.30 -5.52 -21.51
N ASN A 20 -23.37 -6.85 -21.50
CA ASN A 20 -22.27 -7.71 -21.98
C ASN A 20 -22.02 -7.66 -23.50
N ASN A 21 -22.88 -7.00 -24.28
CA ASN A 21 -22.71 -6.86 -25.73
C ASN A 21 -21.80 -5.68 -26.11
N PHE A 22 -21.49 -4.80 -25.16
CA PHE A 22 -20.71 -3.60 -25.42
C PHE A 22 -19.26 -3.76 -24.98
N HIS A 23 -18.33 -3.40 -25.86
CA HIS A 23 -16.91 -3.49 -25.55
C HIS A 23 -16.49 -2.56 -24.40
N PHE A 24 -17.16 -1.42 -24.19
CA PHE A 24 -16.84 -0.56 -23.05
C PHE A 24 -17.24 -1.16 -21.69
N GLU A 25 -18.08 -2.20 -21.67
CA GLU A 25 -18.44 -2.97 -20.46
C GLU A 25 -17.44 -4.09 -20.16
N THR A 26 -16.47 -4.38 -21.04
CA THR A 26 -15.41 -5.32 -20.72
C THR A 26 -14.48 -4.72 -19.67
N THR A 27 -14.79 -4.96 -18.40
CA THR A 27 -13.83 -4.76 -17.32
C THR A 27 -12.69 -5.76 -17.51
N LYS A 28 -11.45 -5.27 -17.60
CA LYS A 28 -10.26 -6.10 -17.40
C LYS A 28 -10.48 -6.92 -16.13
N ARG A 29 -10.17 -8.23 -16.15
CA ARG A 29 -10.29 -9.12 -14.98
C ARG A 29 -9.81 -8.38 -13.74
N SER A 30 -10.74 -7.99 -12.87
CA SER A 30 -10.44 -7.32 -11.62
C SER A 30 -9.70 -8.32 -10.75
N SER A 31 -8.45 -8.03 -10.41
CA SER A 31 -7.79 -8.75 -9.33
C SER A 31 -8.57 -8.51 -8.04
N PHE A 32 -8.75 -9.53 -7.21
CA PHE A 32 -9.37 -9.37 -5.90
C PHE A 32 -8.32 -8.85 -4.92
N PRO A 33 -8.36 -7.57 -4.50
CA PRO A 33 -7.38 -7.06 -3.56
C PRO A 33 -7.62 -7.71 -2.19
N ILE A 34 -6.57 -8.34 -1.64
CA ILE A 34 -6.58 -8.86 -0.28
C ILE A 34 -5.81 -7.86 0.59
N ASN A 35 -6.52 -7.20 1.51
CA ASN A 35 -5.92 -6.29 2.48
C ASN A 35 -5.85 -6.98 3.84
N LEU A 36 -4.66 -6.99 4.43
CA LEU A 36 -4.44 -7.51 5.78
C LEU A 36 -4.16 -6.33 6.71
N VAL A 37 -4.97 -6.19 7.75
CA VAL A 37 -4.93 -5.07 8.69
C VAL A 37 -4.78 -5.62 10.10
N TRP A 38 -3.93 -4.97 10.90
CA TRP A 38 -3.68 -5.30 12.30
C TRP A 38 -3.68 -4.03 13.15
N GLY A 39 -3.71 -4.19 14.48
CA GLY A 39 -3.74 -3.09 15.44
C GLY A 39 -5.13 -2.55 15.76
N ILE A 40 -6.18 -3.13 15.15
CA ILE A 40 -7.57 -2.78 15.41
C ILE A 40 -8.38 -4.07 15.64
N LYS A 41 -9.43 -3.98 16.45
CA LYS A 41 -10.35 -5.09 16.71
C LYS A 41 -11.47 -5.10 15.68
N ALA A 42 -11.75 -6.27 15.10
CA ALA A 42 -12.87 -6.48 14.18
C ALA A 42 -14.19 -6.64 14.96
N THR A 43 -14.56 -5.61 15.72
CA THR A 43 -15.80 -5.57 16.49
C THR A 43 -16.65 -4.43 16.00
N ASP A 44 -17.87 -4.74 15.60
CA ASP A 44 -18.87 -3.73 15.29
C ASP A 44 -19.47 -3.18 16.59
N THR A 45 -19.65 -1.86 16.64
CA THR A 45 -20.20 -1.15 17.81
C THR A 45 -21.32 -0.18 17.43
N SER A 46 -21.75 -0.20 16.17
CA SER A 46 -22.88 0.60 15.70
C SER A 46 -24.22 0.05 16.16
N ASP A 47 -25.24 0.90 16.05
CA ASP A 47 -26.64 0.48 15.99
C ASP A 47 -26.93 -0.24 14.67
N GLN A 48 -27.31 -1.52 14.77
CA GLN A 48 -27.65 -2.36 13.61
C GLN A 48 -28.91 -1.90 12.87
N PHE A 49 -29.73 -1.03 13.47
CA PHE A 49 -30.95 -0.50 12.86
C PHE A 49 -30.75 0.87 12.21
N ASP A 50 -29.61 1.54 12.42
CA ASP A 50 -29.27 2.79 11.76
C ASP A 50 -28.16 2.59 10.72
N PRO A 51 -28.46 2.63 9.41
CA PRO A 51 -27.45 2.46 8.37
C PRO A 51 -26.42 3.60 8.32
N TYR A 52 -26.64 4.70 9.04
CA TYR A 52 -25.71 5.82 9.16
C TYR A 52 -24.78 5.71 10.37
N ASP A 53 -25.06 4.81 11.31
CA ASP A 53 -24.17 4.54 12.42
C ASP A 53 -23.07 3.55 11.98
N MET A 54 -21.84 4.05 11.90
CA MET A 54 -20.66 3.25 11.54
C MET A 54 -19.90 2.73 12.78
N GLY A 55 -20.37 3.08 13.98
CA GLY A 55 -19.74 2.71 15.25
C GLY A 55 -18.39 3.41 15.48
N GLY A 56 -17.64 2.89 16.45
CA GLY A 56 -16.32 3.38 16.83
C GLY A 56 -15.19 2.37 16.58
N LEU A 57 -14.04 2.88 16.12
CA LEU A 57 -12.83 2.06 15.95
C LEU A 57 -12.22 1.71 17.32
N LYS A 58 -11.98 0.41 17.56
CA LYS A 58 -11.29 -0.08 18.76
C LYS A 58 -9.87 -0.52 18.44
N TRP A 59 -8.89 0.10 19.09
CA TRP A 59 -7.48 -0.31 19.00
C TRP A 59 -7.25 -1.64 19.73
N ASP A 60 -6.34 -2.44 19.19
CA ASP A 60 -5.84 -3.65 19.84
C ASP A 60 -4.59 -3.33 20.66
N SER A 61 -4.75 -3.24 21.99
CA SER A 61 -3.67 -2.91 22.93
C SER A 61 -2.55 -3.94 22.98
N ASP A 62 -2.85 -5.18 22.60
CA ASP A 62 -1.93 -6.30 22.71
C ASP A 62 -1.07 -6.47 21.45
N PHE A 63 -1.39 -5.70 20.40
CA PHE A 63 -0.67 -5.73 19.14
C PHE A 63 0.63 -4.92 19.20
N ASP A 64 1.77 -5.62 19.17
CA ASP A 64 3.10 -5.00 19.06
C ASP A 64 3.97 -5.68 17.97
N ILE A 65 3.95 -5.08 16.77
CA ILE A 65 4.78 -5.48 15.63
C ILE A 65 6.26 -5.13 15.82
N ALA A 66 6.57 -4.14 16.65
CA ALA A 66 7.92 -3.64 16.87
C ALA A 66 8.68 -4.46 17.92
N SER A 67 7.99 -5.30 18.68
CA SER A 67 8.59 -6.36 19.50
C SER A 67 9.49 -7.29 18.67
N LYS A 68 10.53 -7.86 19.29
CA LYS A 68 11.44 -8.81 18.61
C LYS A 68 10.69 -10.00 18.02
N LYS A 69 9.70 -10.52 18.75
CA LYS A 69 8.84 -11.63 18.32
C LYS A 69 7.96 -11.21 17.14
N GLY A 70 7.36 -10.02 17.19
CA GLY A 70 6.57 -9.45 16.10
C GLY A 70 7.39 -9.29 14.82
N GLN A 71 8.60 -8.74 14.93
CA GLN A 71 9.53 -8.59 13.80
C GLN A 71 9.89 -9.94 13.14
N GLN A 72 10.19 -10.98 13.94
CA GLN A 72 10.48 -12.31 13.41
C GLN A 72 9.24 -12.95 12.77
N TRP A 73 8.09 -12.81 13.43
CA TRP A 73 6.82 -13.33 12.93
C TRP A 73 6.47 -12.74 11.57
N ILE A 74 6.59 -11.43 11.39
CA ILE A 74 6.19 -10.78 10.14
C ILE A 74 7.11 -11.13 8.96
N VAL A 75 8.42 -11.24 9.20
CA VAL A 75 9.37 -11.74 8.17
C VAL A 75 8.96 -13.14 7.71
N SER A 76 8.67 -14.02 8.67
CA SER A 76 8.25 -15.39 8.39
C SER A 76 6.90 -15.42 7.66
N PHE A 77 5.95 -14.59 8.09
CA PHE A 77 4.64 -14.45 7.49
C PHE A 77 4.73 -14.03 6.02
N ILE A 78 5.47 -12.96 5.70
CA ILE A 78 5.64 -12.46 4.33
C ILE A 78 6.29 -13.54 3.44
N SER A 79 7.32 -14.23 3.95
CA SER A 79 7.97 -15.32 3.21
C SER A 79 7.00 -16.46 2.86
N ARG A 80 6.10 -16.83 3.80
CA ARG A 80 5.05 -17.83 3.54
C ARG A 80 3.97 -17.33 2.59
N LEU A 81 3.58 -16.06 2.71
CA LEU A 81 2.56 -15.43 1.87
C LEU A 81 2.99 -15.40 0.39
N LYS A 82 4.25 -15.06 0.12
CA LYS A 82 4.83 -15.07 -1.24
C LYS A 82 4.88 -16.44 -1.91
N LYS A 83 4.79 -17.53 -1.12
CA LYS A 83 4.76 -18.90 -1.63
C LYS A 83 3.34 -19.39 -1.95
N GLN A 84 2.31 -18.61 -1.63
CA GLN A 84 0.93 -19.00 -1.88
C GLN A 84 0.58 -18.89 -3.37
N PRO A 85 -0.24 -19.80 -3.92
CA PRO A 85 -0.56 -19.82 -5.34
C PRO A 85 -1.37 -18.61 -5.81
N PHE A 86 -2.10 -17.96 -4.90
CA PHE A 86 -2.87 -16.75 -5.16
C PHE A 86 -2.02 -15.47 -5.11
N PHE A 87 -0.77 -15.55 -4.66
CA PHE A 87 0.08 -14.37 -4.59
C PHE A 87 0.44 -13.92 -6.02
N PRO A 88 0.19 -12.63 -6.37
CA PRO A 88 0.40 -12.15 -7.73
C PRO A 88 1.87 -12.29 -8.12
N LYS A 89 2.12 -12.86 -9.31
CA LYS A 89 3.48 -13.00 -9.87
C LYS A 89 3.92 -11.76 -10.64
N ASP A 90 2.96 -10.94 -11.07
CA ASP A 90 3.22 -9.74 -11.86
C ASP A 90 3.68 -8.58 -10.96
N LYS A 91 4.79 -7.95 -11.36
CA LYS A 91 5.46 -6.85 -10.63
C LYS A 91 4.70 -5.51 -10.66
N GLU A 92 3.60 -5.44 -11.41
CA GLU A 92 2.79 -4.22 -11.62
C GLU A 92 1.93 -3.85 -10.40
N LEU A 93 1.68 -4.79 -9.47
CA LEU A 93 1.07 -4.48 -8.18
C LEU A 93 2.15 -3.90 -7.26
N GLY A 94 2.16 -2.57 -7.14
CA GLY A 94 3.15 -1.80 -6.37
C GLY A 94 3.40 -2.31 -4.94
N LYS A 95 4.48 -1.80 -4.34
CA LYS A 95 4.99 -1.98 -2.96
C LYS A 95 4.11 -2.83 -2.02
N ILE A 96 4.17 -4.15 -2.20
CA ILE A 96 3.30 -5.13 -1.53
C ILE A 96 3.57 -5.21 -0.01
N CYS A 97 4.74 -4.78 0.46
CA CYS A 97 5.06 -4.79 1.89
C CYS A 97 6.09 -3.73 2.29
N PHE A 98 5.67 -2.74 3.08
CA PHE A 98 6.57 -1.70 3.60
C PHE A 98 7.66 -2.25 4.54
N ILE A 99 7.43 -3.41 5.15
CA ILE A 99 8.37 -4.02 6.11
C ILE A 99 9.58 -4.59 5.39
N GLU A 100 9.42 -5.08 4.17
CA GLU A 100 10.56 -5.52 3.36
C GLU A 100 11.43 -4.32 2.94
N GLU A 101 10.81 -3.17 2.64
CA GLU A 101 11.53 -1.91 2.40
C GLU A 101 12.32 -1.48 3.63
N LEU A 102 11.74 -1.58 4.83
CA LEU A 102 12.44 -1.29 6.08
C LEU A 102 13.67 -2.19 6.26
N PHE A 103 13.53 -3.49 6.03
CA PHE A 103 14.66 -4.42 6.16
C PHE A 103 15.71 -4.19 5.07
N ALA A 104 15.32 -3.81 3.86
CA ALA A 104 16.27 -3.40 2.82
C ALA A 104 17.02 -2.13 3.23
N TYR A 105 16.31 -1.12 3.76
CA TYR A 105 16.90 0.13 4.25
C TYR A 105 17.92 -0.13 5.37
N MET A 106 17.58 -1.00 6.33
CA MET A 106 18.47 -1.38 7.42
C MET A 106 19.66 -2.25 6.99
N ARG A 107 19.66 -2.83 5.79
CA ARG A 107 20.82 -3.56 5.23
C ARG A 107 21.79 -2.66 4.47
N MET A 108 21.46 -1.39 4.27
CA MET A 108 22.33 -0.44 3.57
C MET A 108 23.63 -0.20 4.36
N ASN A 109 24.70 0.13 3.64
CA ASN A 109 25.96 0.54 4.26
C ASN A 109 25.76 1.81 5.10
N CYS A 110 26.40 1.84 6.27
CA CYS A 110 26.36 2.99 7.15
C CYS A 110 27.05 4.19 6.51
N THR A 111 26.44 5.36 6.62
CA THR A 111 27.06 6.64 6.24
C THR A 111 27.37 7.45 7.50
N THR A 112 28.16 8.51 7.37
CA THR A 112 28.42 9.46 8.46
C THR A 112 27.13 10.01 9.07
N ASN A 113 26.10 10.20 8.25
CA ASN A 113 24.80 10.75 8.66
C ASN A 113 23.78 9.68 9.12
N ASN A 114 24.03 8.40 8.86
CA ASN A 114 23.12 7.32 9.22
C ASN A 114 23.87 6.10 9.79
N ARG A 115 24.29 6.23 11.06
CA ARG A 115 24.97 5.16 11.81
C ARG A 115 24.04 4.22 12.57
N ILE A 116 22.78 4.61 12.76
CA ILE A 116 21.82 3.84 13.57
C ILE A 116 20.89 2.99 12.68
N PHE A 117 20.56 3.46 11.47
CA PHE A 117 19.62 2.81 10.56
C PHE A 117 20.35 2.19 9.36
N CYS A 118 21.32 1.33 9.64
CA CYS A 118 22.19 0.70 8.65
C CYS A 118 22.61 -0.71 9.09
N LYS A 119 23.43 -1.38 8.29
CA LYS A 119 23.84 -2.78 8.47
C LYS A 119 24.46 -3.14 9.83
N ASP A 120 24.96 -2.15 10.57
CA ASP A 120 25.55 -2.37 11.90
C ASP A 120 24.49 -2.71 12.96
N SER A 121 23.23 -2.30 12.73
CA SER A 121 22.11 -2.73 13.56
C SER A 121 21.78 -4.20 13.30
N THR A 122 21.80 -5.02 14.35
CA THR A 122 21.52 -6.46 14.25
C THR A 122 20.02 -6.76 14.41
N PHE A 123 19.47 -7.61 13.54
CA PHE A 123 18.11 -8.10 13.63
C PHE A 123 17.99 -9.24 14.67
N PRO A 124 16.91 -9.33 15.47
CA PRO A 124 15.78 -8.41 15.56
C PRO A 124 16.14 -7.12 16.29
N TYR A 125 15.65 -6.00 15.77
CA TYR A 125 16.01 -4.66 16.24
C TYR A 125 15.36 -4.35 17.58
N ASN A 126 15.99 -3.47 18.36
CA ASN A 126 15.36 -2.90 19.55
C ASN A 126 14.13 -2.04 19.13
N LEU A 127 13.09 -2.04 19.97
CA LEU A 127 11.87 -1.25 19.81
C LEU A 127 12.14 0.21 19.39
N THR A 128 13.06 0.88 20.08
CA THR A 128 13.39 2.29 19.84
C THR A 128 14.05 2.49 18.47
N ILE A 129 14.93 1.57 18.07
CA ILE A 129 15.61 1.63 16.76
C ILE A 129 14.60 1.35 15.65
N PHE A 130 13.78 0.29 15.81
CA PHE A 130 12.76 -0.09 14.84
C PHE A 130 11.77 1.06 14.58
N SER A 131 11.22 1.64 15.65
CA SER A 131 10.20 2.69 15.55
C SER A 131 10.76 3.98 14.95
N LYS A 132 11.96 4.40 15.38
CA LYS A 132 12.63 5.59 14.81
C LYS A 132 13.00 5.40 13.35
N CYS A 133 13.52 4.22 12.98
CA CYS A 133 13.87 3.90 11.61
C CYS A 133 12.63 3.92 10.70
N MET A 134 11.54 3.30 11.16
CA MET A 134 10.25 3.30 10.47
C MET A 134 9.77 4.70 10.14
N ILE A 135 9.73 5.59 11.14
CA ILE A 135 9.34 6.99 10.94
C ILE A 135 10.30 7.69 9.98
N HIS A 136 11.61 7.55 10.20
CA HIS A 136 12.62 8.19 9.36
C HIS A 136 12.51 7.77 7.89
N MET A 137 12.41 6.46 7.63
CA MET A 137 12.27 5.92 6.28
C MET A 137 11.01 6.45 5.59
N GLN A 138 9.86 6.46 6.28
CA GLN A 138 8.63 7.01 5.71
C GLN A 138 8.73 8.51 5.44
N CYS A 139 9.34 9.28 6.34
CA CYS A 139 9.58 10.71 6.12
C CYS A 139 10.48 10.97 4.91
N GLN A 140 11.56 10.21 4.71
CA GLN A 140 12.41 10.36 3.53
C GLN A 140 11.65 10.04 2.25
N ARG A 141 10.85 8.98 2.27
CA ARG A 141 10.03 8.58 1.13
C ARG A 141 8.98 9.64 0.76
N ILE A 142 8.35 10.27 1.75
CA ILE A 142 7.40 11.36 1.54
C ILE A 142 8.11 12.57 0.91
N LYS A 143 9.31 12.92 1.40
CA LYS A 143 10.13 14.00 0.81
C LYS A 143 10.47 13.71 -0.65
N GLU A 144 10.90 12.50 -0.98
CA GLU A 144 11.18 12.11 -2.37
C GLU A 144 9.94 12.22 -3.27
N ILE A 145 8.76 11.86 -2.78
CA ILE A 145 7.50 12.00 -3.54
C ILE A 145 7.12 13.49 -3.72
N GLN A 146 7.26 14.30 -2.66
CA GLN A 146 6.86 15.71 -2.67
C GLN A 146 7.84 16.60 -3.45
N PHE A 147 9.14 16.34 -3.36
CA PHE A 147 10.20 17.16 -3.95
C PHE A 147 10.79 16.54 -5.24
N GLY A 148 10.56 15.25 -5.52
CA GLY A 148 10.98 14.59 -6.75
C GLY A 148 10.18 14.99 -8.00
N PHE A 149 9.18 15.86 -7.87
CA PHE A 149 8.44 16.47 -9.00
C PHE A 149 9.02 17.82 -9.45
N GLN A 150 10.11 18.31 -8.87
CA GLN A 150 10.87 19.42 -9.44
C GLN A 150 11.87 18.88 -10.47
N SER A 151 11.37 18.51 -11.65
CA SER A 151 12.23 18.38 -12.82
C SER A 151 12.71 19.77 -13.22
N VAL A 152 14.02 19.98 -13.03
CA VAL A 152 14.91 20.91 -13.73
C VAL A 152 14.31 21.41 -15.05
N THR A 153 13.84 22.64 -15.07
CA THR A 153 13.81 23.47 -16.28
C THR A 153 14.91 24.52 -16.13
N ASP A 154 16.16 24.08 -16.11
CA ASP A 154 17.26 24.98 -16.44
C ASP A 154 17.25 25.15 -17.95
N GLY A 155 16.79 26.32 -18.38
CA GLY A 155 16.74 26.72 -19.77
C GLY A 155 18.12 26.62 -20.40
N ALA A 156 18.26 25.71 -21.37
CA ALA A 156 19.37 25.70 -22.28
C ALA A 156 19.33 26.98 -23.13
N HIS A 157 20.17 27.95 -22.78
CA HIS A 157 20.57 28.99 -23.73
C HIS A 157 21.42 28.35 -24.83
N SER A 158 20.84 28.13 -25.99
CA SER A 158 21.58 27.91 -27.24
C SER A 158 21.36 29.09 -28.17
N SER A 159 22.29 30.04 -28.15
CA SER A 159 22.44 31.07 -29.17
C SER A 159 22.92 30.42 -30.48
N THR A 160 22.08 30.48 -31.51
CA THR A 160 22.43 30.18 -32.91
C THR A 160 22.62 31.50 -33.66
N PRO A 161 23.70 31.74 -34.41
CA PRO A 161 23.78 32.85 -35.34
C PRO A 161 23.03 32.49 -36.63
N MET A 162 22.14 33.38 -37.08
CA MET A 162 21.56 33.33 -38.42
C MET A 162 22.59 33.80 -39.45
N VAL A 163 22.79 32.98 -40.49
CA VAL A 163 23.36 33.39 -41.77
C VAL A 163 22.18 33.81 -42.66
N GLY A 164 22.25 35.03 -43.18
CA GLY A 164 21.30 35.63 -44.12
C GLY A 164 21.70 37.07 -44.40
#